data_AF-A0A257KAT3-F1
#
_entry.id   AF-A0A257KAT3-F1
#
_cell.length_a   1.000
_cell.length_b   1.000
_cell.length_c   1.000
_cell.angle_alpha   90.00
_cell.angle_beta   90.00
_cell.angle_gamma   90.00
#
_symmetry.space_group_name_H-M   'P 1'
#
loop_
_entity.id
_entity.type
_entity.pdbx_description
1 polymer ?
#
loop_
_entity_poly.entity_id
_entity_poly.type
_entity_poly.pdbx_seq_one_letter_code
_entity_poly.pdbx_strand_id
1 'polypeptide(L)'
;MIFFKVIDGIKINCIGTTPENWERNPLLKFVSKVDTTTGEVLAKNKVAFYFGLSFHIVPSTVTDEKHCFVRGSLATFYNKGINNAFDFDLQMISEAIQELQTRFDIDPTKAKIQTFEFGANINPKQPIKQILNGFRAYQSDNFTGLKMDNVFNGKQLQRYEYAVKIYDKGLQTAKPQSNLIRIEYSIKKSRLANKYGFTFLIDLTNKGKLERLKSLLLDVWQNIVFYDRGMKWRYMNDTQTKKILFYLDATNWPKFTKMQRSRAKQHFDHLISLFCVSTTQTDIADLLAQKMDKLTAVSCYHFTNFLKENNSQKEGVQMLPFHPLDKAGNGNTKPHKKSIKPPKQKKVENFTKTTNKKCCSCGADISHKKTKAVYCSKRCNNITHARKRKQYRQNLKKVENDSLALLLAKLHKSNLPLLIEYKTSTGTFGDQLEQKEIATSPEWIKRVFKVTINTPPAPVVLTSYRSRKLIKQINNLNFEP
;
A
#
# COMPACT_ATOMS: atom_id res chain seq x y z
N MET A 1 2.95 -19.50 9.25
CA MET A 1 2.69 -18.58 10.37
C MET A 1 1.85 -17.43 9.83
N ILE A 2 0.72 -17.14 10.49
CA ILE A 2 -0.26 -16.11 10.12
C ILE A 2 -0.04 -14.94 11.07
N PHE A 3 -0.37 -13.73 10.63
CA PHE A 3 0.41 -12.54 10.93
C PHE A 3 -0.48 -11.27 10.80
N PHE A 4 -0.59 -10.38 11.80
CA PHE A 4 -1.72 -9.41 11.99
C PHE A 4 -1.34 -8.09 12.69
N LYS A 5 -2.14 -7.01 12.78
CA LYS A 5 -1.62 -5.76 13.41
C LYS A 5 -2.66 -4.95 14.16
N VAL A 6 -2.42 -4.63 15.42
CA VAL A 6 -3.26 -3.66 16.15
C VAL A 6 -3.14 -2.29 15.51
N ILE A 7 -1.92 -1.80 15.27
CA ILE A 7 -1.67 -0.49 14.65
C ILE A 7 -0.64 -0.67 13.54
N ASP A 8 -0.84 -0.02 12.40
CA ASP A 8 0.06 -0.14 11.25
C ASP A 8 0.62 1.20 10.82
N GLY A 9 -0.07 1.85 9.88
CA GLY A 9 0.30 3.17 9.40
C GLY A 9 0.15 4.19 10.52
N ILE A 10 1.15 5.03 10.71
CA ILE A 10 1.11 6.16 11.64
C ILE A 10 1.65 7.41 10.95
N LYS A 11 1.14 8.56 11.37
CA LYS A 11 1.77 9.87 11.19
C LYS A 11 1.73 10.61 12.53
N ILE A 12 2.89 11.01 13.03
CA ILE A 12 3.05 11.75 14.29
C ILE A 12 3.84 13.03 14.07
N ASN A 13 3.44 14.08 14.76
CA ASN A 13 4.20 15.32 14.88
C ASN A 13 5.08 15.23 16.13
N CYS A 14 6.39 15.29 15.97
CA CYS A 14 7.39 15.04 17.01
C CYS A 14 7.70 16.34 17.77
N ILE A 15 6.78 16.74 18.66
CA ILE A 15 6.94 17.96 19.47
C ILE A 15 8.05 17.74 20.51
N GLY A 16 8.98 18.68 20.59
CA GLY A 16 10.14 18.63 21.49
C GLY A 16 11.40 18.04 20.84
N THR A 17 11.25 17.33 19.71
CA THR A 17 12.39 16.83 18.93
C THR A 17 12.91 17.93 18.01
N THR A 18 14.19 18.29 18.13
CA THR A 18 14.79 19.33 17.31
C THR A 18 15.31 18.78 15.98
N PRO A 19 15.29 19.57 14.89
CA PRO A 19 15.92 19.21 13.63
C PRO A 19 17.39 18.82 13.78
N GLU A 20 18.12 19.53 14.65
CA GLU A 20 19.55 19.33 14.88
C GLU A 20 19.83 17.95 15.50
N ASN A 21 18.97 17.48 16.42
CA ASN A 21 19.09 16.15 17.01
C ASN A 21 18.92 15.06 15.93
N TRP A 22 18.01 15.26 14.97
CA TRP A 22 17.81 14.34 13.85
C TRP A 22 18.92 14.41 12.81
N GLU A 23 19.39 15.60 12.45
CA GLU A 23 20.46 15.77 11.45
C GLU A 23 21.81 15.22 11.94
N ARG A 24 22.06 15.23 13.25
CA ARG A 24 23.25 14.61 13.86
C ARG A 24 23.12 13.11 14.10
N ASN A 25 21.92 12.54 13.94
CA ASN A 25 21.67 11.14 14.22
C ASN A 25 22.27 10.24 13.11
N PRO A 26 23.22 9.34 13.42
CA PRO A 26 23.90 8.51 12.41
C PRO A 26 22.98 7.50 11.70
N LEU A 27 21.77 7.26 12.25
CA LEU A 27 20.76 6.39 11.64
C LEU A 27 19.92 7.12 10.58
N LEU A 28 19.92 8.46 10.57
CA LEU A 28 19.09 9.27 9.69
C LEU A 28 19.93 10.01 8.64
N LYS A 29 19.98 9.44 7.42
CA LYS A 29 20.54 10.12 6.25
C LYS A 29 19.47 10.98 5.57
N PHE A 30 19.50 12.28 5.85
CA PHE A 30 18.56 13.23 5.25
C PHE A 30 18.93 13.59 3.81
N VAL A 31 17.96 13.48 2.91
CA VAL A 31 18.08 13.90 1.50
C VAL A 31 17.13 15.06 1.20
N SER A 32 17.53 15.93 0.28
CA SER A 32 16.73 17.04 -0.24
C SER A 32 16.54 16.91 -1.74
N LYS A 33 15.43 17.43 -2.27
CA LYS A 33 15.20 17.44 -3.72
C LYS A 33 15.94 18.62 -4.34
N VAL A 34 16.82 18.34 -5.30
CA VAL A 34 17.59 19.34 -6.05
C VAL A 34 17.23 19.31 -7.53
N ASP A 35 17.35 20.45 -8.20
CA ASP A 35 17.36 20.54 -9.65
C ASP A 35 18.72 20.01 -10.14
N THR A 36 18.70 18.99 -10.99
CA THR A 36 19.92 18.34 -11.46
C THR A 36 20.71 19.18 -12.48
N THR A 37 20.10 20.23 -13.01
CA THR A 37 20.70 21.15 -13.99
C THR A 37 21.34 22.34 -13.30
N THR A 38 20.63 22.95 -12.34
CA THR A 38 21.09 24.18 -11.66
C THR A 38 21.74 23.92 -10.29
N GLY A 39 21.51 22.75 -9.69
CA GLY A 39 21.93 22.45 -8.31
C GLY A 39 21.04 23.10 -7.25
N GLU A 40 20.01 23.86 -7.63
CA GLU A 40 19.12 24.54 -6.69
C GLU A 40 18.28 23.55 -5.90
N VAL A 41 18.15 23.79 -4.59
CA VAL A 41 17.28 22.99 -3.72
C VAL A 41 15.81 23.36 -3.99
N LEU A 42 15.11 22.49 -4.71
CA LEU A 42 13.71 22.68 -5.13
C LEU A 42 12.71 22.59 -3.97
N ALA A 43 13.06 21.90 -2.89
CA ALA A 43 12.23 21.79 -1.70
C ALA A 43 13.08 21.88 -0.44
N LYS A 44 12.74 22.82 0.45
CA LYS A 44 13.37 22.96 1.77
C LYS A 44 13.07 21.80 2.74
N ASN A 45 12.26 20.83 2.30
CA ASN A 45 11.92 19.64 3.09
C ASN A 45 13.06 18.63 3.02
N LYS A 46 13.54 18.20 4.17
CA LYS A 46 14.51 17.09 4.27
C LYS A 46 13.78 15.82 4.69
N VAL A 47 14.12 14.70 4.06
CA VAL A 47 13.53 13.39 4.37
C VAL A 47 14.62 12.37 4.61
N ALA A 48 14.52 11.60 5.68
CA ALA A 48 15.30 10.39 5.92
C ALA A 48 14.38 9.18 6.00
N PHE A 49 14.85 8.01 5.57
CA PHE A 49 14.11 6.75 5.65
C PHE A 49 14.83 5.77 6.56
N TYR A 50 14.07 5.13 7.45
CA TYR A 50 14.61 4.13 8.36
C TYR A 50 13.55 3.06 8.64
N PHE A 51 13.85 1.81 8.28
CA PHE A 51 13.02 0.62 8.51
C PHE A 51 11.50 0.83 8.29
N GLY A 52 11.09 1.38 7.13
CA GLY A 52 9.68 1.58 6.82
C GLY A 52 9.01 2.78 7.49
N LEU A 53 9.76 3.58 8.24
CA LEU A 53 9.42 4.96 8.62
C LEU A 53 10.13 5.96 7.73
N SER A 54 9.52 7.13 7.61
CA SER A 54 10.11 8.31 6.99
C SER A 54 10.05 9.47 7.97
N PHE A 55 11.19 10.10 8.19
CA PHE A 55 11.43 11.22 9.08
C PHE A 55 11.50 12.48 8.23
N HIS A 56 10.70 13.49 8.57
CA HIS A 56 10.55 14.70 7.77
C HIS A 56 10.87 15.91 8.61
N ILE A 57 11.78 16.74 8.11
CA ILE A 57 12.05 18.09 8.62
C ILE A 57 11.47 19.06 7.59
N VAL A 58 10.48 19.84 7.99
CA VAL A 58 9.77 20.76 7.10
C VAL A 58 9.79 22.16 7.72
N PRO A 59 10.23 23.20 7.00
CA PRO A 59 10.13 24.56 7.51
C PRO A 59 8.67 24.97 7.68
N SER A 60 8.41 25.72 8.74
CA SER A 60 7.12 26.39 8.92
C SER A 60 6.90 27.40 7.78
N THR A 61 5.64 27.59 7.41
CA THR A 61 5.23 28.60 6.43
C THR A 61 4.84 29.92 7.11
N VAL A 62 4.83 29.94 8.45
CA VAL A 62 4.34 31.07 9.27
C VAL A 62 5.41 31.60 10.21
N THR A 63 6.33 30.74 10.63
CA THR A 63 7.43 31.05 11.56
C THR A 63 8.76 30.61 10.94
N ASP A 64 9.89 31.06 11.49
CA ASP A 64 11.22 30.57 11.10
C ASP A 64 11.56 29.21 11.72
N GLU A 65 10.61 28.59 12.42
CA GLU A 65 10.78 27.28 13.03
C GLU A 65 10.69 26.15 11.99
N LYS A 66 11.28 25.00 12.32
CA LYS A 66 11.14 23.76 11.54
C LYS A 66 10.30 22.77 12.34
N HIS A 67 9.49 21.98 11.64
CA HIS A 67 8.66 20.94 12.20
C HIS A 67 9.21 19.56 11.84
N CYS A 68 9.29 18.71 12.86
CA CYS A 68 9.71 17.32 12.76
C CYS A 68 8.47 16.41 12.80
N PHE A 69 8.28 15.57 11.77
CA PHE A 69 7.22 14.57 11.81
C PHE A 69 7.69 13.23 11.25
N VAL A 70 7.12 12.15 11.77
CA VAL A 70 7.37 10.78 11.30
C VAL A 70 6.10 10.24 10.67
N ARG A 71 6.25 9.52 9.55
CA ARG A 71 5.16 8.70 8.99
C ARG A 71 5.66 7.38 8.44
N GLY A 72 4.86 6.34 8.53
CA GLY A 72 5.19 5.01 8.01
C GLY A 72 4.46 3.91 8.76
N SER A 73 4.97 2.68 8.71
CA SER A 73 4.38 1.52 9.37
C SER A 73 5.19 1.14 10.62
N LEU A 74 4.56 1.22 11.80
CA LEU A 74 5.21 0.81 13.06
C LEU A 74 5.56 -0.69 13.06
N ALA A 75 4.69 -1.52 12.49
CA ALA A 75 4.98 -2.95 12.33
C ALA A 75 6.19 -3.20 11.41
N THR A 76 6.29 -2.47 10.30
CA THR A 76 7.45 -2.61 9.40
C THR A 76 8.75 -2.14 10.07
N PHE A 77 8.65 -1.09 10.89
CA PHE A 77 9.74 -0.58 11.72
C PHE A 77 10.24 -1.59 12.73
N TYR A 78 9.33 -2.14 13.52
CA TYR A 78 9.62 -3.21 14.47
C TYR A 78 10.33 -4.39 13.80
N ASN A 79 9.88 -4.76 12.59
CA ASN A 79 10.47 -5.83 11.79
C ASN A 79 11.62 -5.37 10.87
N LYS A 80 12.35 -4.32 11.28
CA LYS A 80 13.59 -3.85 10.65
C LYS A 80 13.47 -3.63 9.13
N GLY A 81 12.32 -3.14 8.67
CA GLY A 81 12.06 -2.80 7.27
C GLY A 81 11.65 -3.97 6.37
N ILE A 82 11.62 -5.22 6.87
CA ILE A 82 11.46 -6.42 6.04
C ILE A 82 10.06 -6.52 5.46
N ASN A 83 9.07 -6.69 6.33
CA ASN A 83 7.67 -6.74 5.94
C ASN A 83 6.79 -6.49 7.15
N ASN A 84 5.49 -6.46 6.87
CA ASN A 84 4.46 -6.13 7.82
C ASN A 84 3.43 -7.27 7.93
N ALA A 85 3.85 -8.46 7.53
CA ALA A 85 3.12 -9.69 7.69
C ALA A 85 3.63 -10.38 8.96
N PHE A 86 3.30 -9.82 10.14
CA PHE A 86 3.35 -10.52 11.45
C PHE A 86 2.37 -9.92 12.45
N ASP A 87 1.98 -10.67 13.51
CA ASP A 87 1.17 -10.22 14.67
C ASP A 87 1.91 -9.10 15.40
N PHE A 88 1.59 -7.85 15.10
CA PHE A 88 2.05 -6.67 15.80
C PHE A 88 1.07 -6.36 16.92
N ASP A 89 1.37 -6.93 18.08
CA ASP A 89 0.60 -6.83 19.32
C ASP A 89 0.96 -5.59 20.15
N LEU A 90 0.30 -5.43 21.30
CA LEU A 90 0.50 -4.31 22.22
C LEU A 90 1.93 -4.21 22.78
N GLN A 91 2.58 -5.35 23.01
CA GLN A 91 3.93 -5.40 23.53
C GLN A 91 4.92 -4.88 22.47
N MET A 92 4.79 -5.36 21.23
CA MET A 92 5.59 -4.87 20.10
C MET A 92 5.36 -3.39 19.80
N ILE A 93 4.13 -2.87 19.99
CA ILE A 93 3.86 -1.43 19.91
C ILE A 93 4.66 -0.67 20.96
N SER A 94 4.66 -1.15 22.20
CA SER A 94 5.36 -0.50 23.31
C SER A 94 6.88 -0.49 23.06
N GLU A 95 7.43 -1.60 22.57
CA GLU A 95 8.84 -1.72 22.18
C GLU A 95 9.21 -0.79 21.03
N ALA A 96 8.37 -0.71 19.99
CA ALA A 96 8.59 0.21 18.87
C ALA A 96 8.55 1.67 19.33
N ILE A 97 7.66 2.04 20.25
CA ILE A 97 7.60 3.40 20.81
C ILE A 97 8.83 3.69 21.67
N GLN A 98 9.29 2.73 22.47
CA GLN A 98 10.52 2.87 23.25
C GLN A 98 11.75 3.03 22.35
N GLU A 99 11.82 2.32 21.22
CA GLU A 99 12.89 2.49 20.23
C GLU A 99 12.82 3.88 19.59
N LEU A 100 11.62 4.39 19.27
CA LEU A 100 11.43 5.76 18.77
C LEU A 100 11.93 6.81 19.76
N GLN A 101 11.66 6.61 21.05
CA GLN A 101 12.13 7.49 22.11
C GLN A 101 13.66 7.45 22.25
N THR A 102 14.23 6.26 22.39
CA THR A 102 15.65 6.08 22.72
C THR A 102 16.58 6.36 21.54
N ARG A 103 16.22 5.95 20.32
CA ARG A 103 17.09 6.08 19.14
C ARG A 103 16.87 7.35 18.34
N PHE A 104 15.69 7.97 18.44
CA PHE A 104 15.32 9.10 17.58
C PHE A 104 14.87 10.34 18.37
N ASP A 105 15.02 10.32 19.69
CA ASP A 105 14.69 11.46 20.56
C ASP A 105 13.23 11.94 20.38
N ILE A 106 12.32 10.99 20.19
CA ILE A 106 10.88 11.26 20.07
C ILE A 106 10.22 11.03 21.42
N ASP A 107 9.89 12.10 22.13
CA ASP A 107 9.14 12.01 23.38
C ASP A 107 7.71 11.51 23.13
N PRO A 108 7.34 10.28 23.55
CA PRO A 108 6.03 9.70 23.25
C PRO A 108 4.89 10.42 23.98
N THR A 109 5.17 11.17 25.04
CA THR A 109 4.18 11.95 25.79
C THR A 109 3.85 13.28 25.12
N LYS A 110 4.73 13.76 24.22
CA LYS A 110 4.56 15.03 23.49
C LYS A 110 4.24 14.83 22.01
N ALA A 111 4.72 13.74 21.41
CA ALA A 111 4.53 13.45 20.00
C ALA A 111 3.03 13.28 19.67
N LYS A 112 2.46 14.21 18.89
CA LYS A 112 1.03 14.25 18.60
C LYS A 112 0.65 13.35 17.42
N ILE A 113 -0.35 12.51 17.59
CA ILE A 113 -0.90 11.67 16.53
C ILE A 113 -1.67 12.54 15.53
N GLN A 114 -1.33 12.42 14.25
CA GLN A 114 -2.08 13.04 13.15
C GLN A 114 -3.03 12.05 12.49
N THR A 115 -2.52 10.85 12.19
CA THR A 115 -3.26 9.77 11.53
C THR A 115 -2.75 8.43 12.02
N PHE A 116 -3.61 7.42 12.07
CA PHE A 116 -3.15 6.04 12.24
C PHE A 116 -4.14 5.03 11.66
N GLU A 117 -3.66 3.83 11.37
CA GLU A 117 -4.46 2.71 10.88
C GLU A 117 -4.45 1.57 11.89
N PHE A 118 -5.60 0.95 12.12
CA PHE A 118 -5.74 -0.23 12.97
C PHE A 118 -6.64 -1.26 12.29
N GLY A 119 -6.49 -2.54 12.62
CA GLY A 119 -7.29 -3.59 12.00
C GLY A 119 -6.93 -4.99 12.47
N ALA A 120 -7.50 -5.99 11.82
CA ALA A 120 -7.09 -7.37 12.03
C ALA A 120 -7.21 -8.16 10.73
N ASN A 121 -6.41 -9.22 10.62
CA ASN A 121 -6.70 -10.29 9.67
C ASN A 121 -7.44 -11.41 10.38
N ILE A 122 -8.31 -12.10 9.65
CA ILE A 122 -9.05 -13.25 10.15
C ILE A 122 -9.20 -14.27 9.03
N ASN A 123 -9.43 -15.52 9.41
CA ASN A 123 -9.66 -16.61 8.48
C ASN A 123 -11.13 -17.01 8.55
N PRO A 124 -12.02 -16.40 7.76
CA PRO A 124 -13.41 -16.81 7.72
C PRO A 124 -13.52 -18.23 7.15
N LYS A 125 -14.64 -18.90 7.44
CA LYS A 125 -14.97 -20.20 6.83
C LYS A 125 -15.38 -20.02 5.35
N GLN A 126 -16.09 -18.94 5.05
CA GLN A 126 -16.62 -18.64 3.72
C GLN A 126 -15.54 -18.01 2.83
N PRO A 127 -15.53 -18.29 1.52
CA PRO A 127 -14.61 -17.67 0.58
C PRO A 127 -14.66 -16.14 0.61
N ILE A 128 -13.50 -15.46 0.66
CA ILE A 128 -13.42 -13.99 0.71
C ILE A 128 -14.19 -13.32 -0.42
N LYS A 129 -14.13 -13.88 -1.64
CA LYS A 129 -14.88 -13.35 -2.77
C LYS A 129 -16.39 -13.32 -2.50
N GLN A 130 -16.93 -14.32 -1.80
CA GLN A 130 -18.35 -14.35 -1.40
C GLN A 130 -18.64 -13.26 -0.38
N ILE A 131 -17.79 -13.13 0.65
CA ILE A 131 -17.92 -12.09 1.69
C ILE A 131 -17.87 -10.69 1.07
N LEU A 132 -16.86 -10.41 0.25
CA LEU A 132 -16.73 -9.12 -0.44
C LEU A 132 -17.94 -8.84 -1.32
N ASN A 133 -18.45 -9.84 -2.03
CA ASN A 133 -19.65 -9.70 -2.85
C ASN A 133 -20.92 -9.44 -2.04
N GLY A 134 -20.93 -9.71 -0.73
CA GLY A 134 -22.06 -9.46 0.14
C GLY A 134 -22.24 -8.01 0.59
N PHE A 135 -21.18 -7.19 0.59
CA PHE A 135 -21.30 -5.79 1.02
C PHE A 135 -22.19 -4.96 0.09
N ARG A 136 -23.18 -4.27 0.66
CA ARG A 136 -24.06 -3.32 -0.02
C ARG A 136 -23.73 -1.88 0.36
N ALA A 137 -23.91 -1.52 1.62
CA ALA A 137 -23.73 -0.16 2.12
C ALA A 137 -23.23 -0.15 3.57
N TYR A 138 -22.65 0.97 3.97
CA TYR A 138 -22.41 1.29 5.38
C TYR A 138 -22.87 2.72 5.63
N GLN A 139 -23.83 2.87 6.55
CA GLN A 139 -24.54 4.13 6.78
C GLN A 139 -25.13 4.69 5.47
N SER A 140 -24.64 5.83 4.97
CA SER A 140 -25.12 6.44 3.72
C SER A 140 -24.36 6.01 2.48
N ASP A 141 -23.20 5.35 2.63
CA ASP A 141 -22.25 5.26 1.54
C ASP A 141 -22.11 3.84 1.01
N ASN A 142 -21.78 3.79 -0.29
CA ASN A 142 -21.50 2.55 -0.99
C ASN A 142 -20.01 2.24 -0.89
N PHE A 143 -19.72 0.95 -0.88
CA PHE A 143 -18.34 0.49 -1.02
C PHE A 143 -17.85 0.65 -2.46
N THR A 144 -16.63 1.16 -2.60
CA THR A 144 -15.91 1.21 -3.88
C THR A 144 -14.90 0.08 -3.96
N GLY A 145 -14.47 -0.27 -5.17
CA GLY A 145 -13.43 -1.26 -5.36
C GLY A 145 -12.08 -0.81 -4.81
N LEU A 146 -11.44 -1.67 -4.01
CA LEU A 146 -10.05 -1.48 -3.61
C LEU A 146 -9.16 -2.24 -4.58
N LYS A 147 -8.31 -1.48 -5.29
CA LYS A 147 -7.26 -2.03 -6.16
C LYS A 147 -5.91 -1.87 -5.48
N MET A 148 -5.15 -2.94 -5.39
CA MET A 148 -3.76 -2.93 -4.92
C MET A 148 -2.92 -3.58 -6.02
N ASP A 149 -1.86 -2.91 -6.44
CA ASP A 149 -1.00 -3.33 -7.56
C ASP A 149 -1.76 -3.66 -8.86
N ASN A 150 -2.80 -2.86 -9.15
CA ASN A 150 -3.72 -3.04 -10.27
C ASN A 150 -4.60 -4.31 -10.22
N VAL A 151 -4.57 -5.07 -9.13
CA VAL A 151 -5.46 -6.21 -8.89
C VAL A 151 -6.60 -5.78 -7.96
N PHE A 152 -7.84 -6.14 -8.31
CA PHE A 152 -8.98 -5.92 -7.43
C PHE A 152 -8.89 -6.91 -6.28
N ASN A 153 -8.58 -6.41 -5.09
CA ASN A 153 -8.31 -7.26 -3.93
C ASN A 153 -9.31 -7.02 -2.80
N GLY A 154 -10.24 -6.08 -2.93
CA GLY A 154 -11.18 -5.79 -1.86
C GLY A 154 -12.19 -4.70 -2.14
N LYS A 155 -12.81 -4.24 -1.06
CA LYS A 155 -13.72 -3.09 -1.03
C LYS A 155 -13.22 -2.05 -0.03
N GLN A 156 -13.49 -0.79 -0.31
CA GLN A 156 -13.16 0.32 0.59
C GLN A 156 -14.28 1.35 0.63
N LEU A 157 -14.37 2.05 1.76
CA LEU A 157 -15.20 3.22 1.96
C LEU A 157 -14.28 4.35 2.42
N GLN A 158 -14.29 5.48 1.72
CA GLN A 158 -13.47 6.63 2.05
C GLN A 158 -14.35 7.79 2.51
N ARG A 159 -14.11 8.27 3.73
CA ARG A 159 -14.64 9.52 4.25
C ARG A 159 -13.54 10.55 4.45
N TYR A 160 -13.97 11.75 4.82
CA TYR A 160 -13.08 12.87 5.14
C TYR A 160 -12.18 12.54 6.34
N GLU A 161 -12.75 11.97 7.42
CA GLU A 161 -12.00 11.73 8.66
C GLU A 161 -11.45 10.33 8.81
N TYR A 162 -11.97 9.37 8.04
CA TYR A 162 -11.53 7.98 8.11
C TYR A 162 -11.71 7.23 6.78
N ALA A 163 -11.15 6.03 6.69
CA ALA A 163 -11.48 5.05 5.67
C ALA A 163 -11.62 3.66 6.29
N VAL A 164 -12.49 2.84 5.69
CA VAL A 164 -12.62 1.42 6.01
C VAL A 164 -12.13 0.64 4.79
N LYS A 165 -11.22 -0.30 4.99
CA LYS A 165 -10.68 -1.17 3.93
C LYS A 165 -10.93 -2.62 4.32
N ILE A 166 -11.53 -3.38 3.42
CA ILE A 166 -11.79 -4.81 3.61
C ILE A 166 -11.31 -5.56 2.39
N TYR A 167 -10.31 -6.42 2.53
CA TYR A 167 -9.64 -7.02 1.38
C TYR A 167 -9.04 -8.39 1.65
N ASP A 168 -8.83 -9.13 0.58
CA ASP A 168 -8.08 -10.38 0.56
C ASP A 168 -6.59 -10.07 0.76
N LYS A 169 -6.12 -10.29 1.99
CA LYS A 169 -4.71 -10.11 2.36
C LYS A 169 -3.87 -11.31 1.93
N GLY A 170 -4.50 -12.48 1.74
CA GLY A 170 -3.85 -13.68 1.21
C GLY A 170 -3.29 -13.48 -0.19
N LEU A 171 -3.89 -12.60 -1.00
CA LEU A 171 -3.34 -12.20 -2.31
C LEU A 171 -2.03 -11.40 -2.23
N GLN A 172 -1.65 -10.87 -1.06
CA GLN A 172 -0.46 -10.04 -0.86
C GLN A 172 0.71 -10.81 -0.24
N THR A 173 0.52 -12.08 0.11
CA THR A 173 1.57 -12.89 0.71
C THR A 173 2.29 -13.70 -0.37
N ALA A 174 3.62 -13.84 -0.27
CA ALA A 174 4.44 -14.58 -1.23
C ALA A 174 3.98 -16.05 -1.41
N LYS A 175 3.36 -16.62 -0.37
CA LYS A 175 2.54 -17.83 -0.44
C LYS A 175 1.08 -17.40 -0.35
N PRO A 176 0.25 -17.51 -1.41
CA PRO A 176 -1.16 -17.14 -1.32
C PRO A 176 -1.81 -17.96 -0.22
N GLN A 177 -2.25 -17.30 0.86
CA GLN A 177 -3.06 -17.98 1.87
C GLN A 177 -4.47 -18.03 1.33
N SER A 178 -5.00 -19.24 1.16
CA SER A 178 -6.41 -19.40 0.80
C SER A 178 -7.24 -18.90 1.99
N ASN A 179 -7.85 -17.74 1.83
CA ASN A 179 -8.89 -17.21 2.72
C ASN A 179 -8.45 -16.35 3.93
N LEU A 180 -7.42 -15.51 3.80
CA LEU A 180 -7.08 -14.46 4.79
C LEU A 180 -7.71 -13.10 4.43
N ILE A 181 -8.73 -12.66 5.17
CA ILE A 181 -9.35 -11.33 4.99
C ILE A 181 -8.78 -10.35 6.01
N ARG A 182 -8.62 -9.10 5.59
CA ARG A 182 -8.23 -7.99 6.45
C ARG A 182 -9.34 -6.98 6.55
N ILE A 183 -9.63 -6.52 7.77
CA ILE A 183 -10.57 -5.44 8.07
C ILE A 183 -9.77 -4.34 8.75
N GLU A 184 -9.60 -3.21 8.08
CA GLU A 184 -8.80 -2.06 8.53
C GLU A 184 -9.67 -0.80 8.63
N TYR A 185 -9.44 -0.02 9.68
CA TYR A 185 -9.96 1.32 9.89
C TYR A 185 -8.78 2.30 9.95
N SER A 186 -8.79 3.27 9.05
CA SER A 186 -7.74 4.27 8.89
C SER A 186 -8.27 5.63 9.33
N ILE A 187 -7.80 6.16 10.46
CA ILE A 187 -8.12 7.50 10.93
C ILE A 187 -7.22 8.51 10.20
N LYS A 188 -7.84 9.45 9.48
CA LYS A 188 -7.17 10.44 8.63
C LYS A 188 -7.04 11.83 9.26
N LYS A 189 -7.75 12.08 10.37
CA LYS A 189 -7.78 13.40 11.02
C LYS A 189 -7.58 13.25 12.52
N SER A 190 -6.68 14.07 13.08
CA SER A 190 -6.36 14.10 14.51
C SER A 190 -7.59 14.36 15.38
N ARG A 191 -8.52 15.20 14.92
CA ARG A 191 -9.79 15.44 15.63
C ARG A 191 -10.56 14.15 15.92
N LEU A 192 -10.60 13.21 14.97
CA LEU A 192 -11.25 11.91 15.16
C LEU A 192 -10.42 11.03 16.09
N ALA A 193 -9.10 11.02 15.97
CA ALA A 193 -8.21 10.31 16.90
C ALA A 193 -8.42 10.78 18.35
N ASN A 194 -8.41 12.10 18.58
CA ASN A 194 -8.63 12.73 19.88
C ASN A 194 -9.99 12.38 20.46
N LYS A 195 -11.05 12.29 19.63
CA LYS A 195 -12.38 11.84 20.06
C LYS A 195 -12.37 10.44 20.69
N TYR A 196 -11.50 9.55 20.22
CA TYR A 196 -11.31 8.21 20.78
C TYR A 196 -10.24 8.16 21.89
N GLY A 197 -9.67 9.32 22.24
CA GLY A 197 -8.67 9.50 23.30
C GLY A 197 -7.23 9.32 22.84
N PHE A 198 -6.94 9.36 21.53
CA PHE A 198 -5.60 9.26 20.98
C PHE A 198 -5.10 10.62 20.53
N THR A 199 -4.36 11.28 21.42
CA THR A 199 -3.74 12.59 21.17
C THR A 199 -2.23 12.45 21.00
N PHE A 200 -1.60 11.64 21.86
CA PHE A 200 -0.14 11.47 21.91
C PHE A 200 0.27 10.04 21.56
N LEU A 201 1.52 9.86 21.13
CA LEU A 201 2.06 8.55 20.73
C LEU A 201 1.94 7.51 21.85
N ILE A 202 2.17 7.92 23.11
CA ILE A 202 2.02 7.05 24.29
C ILE A 202 0.60 6.49 24.44
N ASP A 203 -0.43 7.13 23.87
CA ASP A 203 -1.81 6.65 23.97
C ASP A 203 -2.02 5.30 23.26
N LEU A 204 -1.13 4.95 22.32
CA LEU A 204 -1.16 3.68 21.60
C LEU A 204 -0.80 2.48 22.50
N THR A 205 -0.16 2.70 23.65
CA THR A 205 0.15 1.63 24.61
C THR A 205 -0.98 1.41 25.63
N ASN A 206 -2.02 2.26 25.61
CA ASN A 206 -3.11 2.17 26.57
C ASN A 206 -4.17 1.15 26.13
N LYS A 207 -4.20 -0.01 26.80
CA LYS A 207 -5.17 -1.08 26.56
C LYS A 207 -6.62 -0.62 26.57
N GLY A 208 -7.02 0.20 27.54
CA GLY A 208 -8.40 0.70 27.64
C GLY A 208 -8.81 1.57 26.45
N LYS A 209 -7.87 2.33 25.87
CA LYS A 209 -8.12 3.09 24.64
C LYS A 209 -8.23 2.17 23.42
N LEU A 210 -7.41 1.11 23.35
CA LEU A 210 -7.47 0.12 22.27
C LEU A 210 -8.77 -0.69 22.27
N GLU A 211 -9.36 -0.97 23.44
CA GLU A 211 -10.69 -1.59 23.52
C GLU A 211 -11.80 -0.73 22.89
N ARG A 212 -11.65 0.60 22.93
CA ARG A 212 -12.57 1.50 22.20
C ARG A 212 -12.39 1.39 20.68
N LEU A 213 -11.17 1.16 20.20
CA LEU A 213 -10.91 0.90 18.78
C LEU A 213 -11.45 -0.46 18.34
N LYS A 214 -11.30 -1.50 19.17
CA LYS A 214 -11.94 -2.81 18.96
C LYS A 214 -13.45 -2.64 18.79
N SER A 215 -14.09 -1.94 19.73
CA SER A 215 -15.53 -1.66 19.68
C SER A 215 -15.93 -0.90 18.42
N LEU A 216 -15.14 0.10 18.00
CA LEU A 216 -15.36 0.83 16.75
C LEU A 216 -15.25 -0.07 15.51
N LEU A 217 -14.27 -0.96 15.45
CA LEU A 217 -14.08 -1.87 14.31
C LEU A 217 -15.24 -2.88 14.19
N LEU A 218 -15.68 -3.41 15.34
CA LEU A 218 -16.81 -4.33 15.43
C LEU A 218 -18.12 -3.62 15.05
N ASP A 219 -18.36 -2.41 15.54
CA ASP A 219 -19.52 -1.60 15.17
C ASP A 219 -19.56 -1.36 13.66
N VAL A 220 -18.43 -0.99 13.05
CA VAL A 220 -18.33 -0.83 11.60
C VAL A 220 -18.73 -2.10 10.89
N TRP A 221 -18.17 -3.25 11.29
CA TRP A 221 -18.45 -4.54 10.66
C TRP A 221 -19.92 -4.97 10.79
N GLN A 222 -20.48 -4.91 11.99
CA GLN A 222 -21.86 -5.33 12.29
C GLN A 222 -22.91 -4.41 11.64
N ASN A 223 -22.58 -3.13 11.46
CA ASN A 223 -23.48 -2.17 10.82
C ASN A 223 -23.36 -2.12 9.29
N ILE A 224 -22.50 -2.93 8.67
CA ILE A 224 -22.53 -3.10 7.22
C ILE A 224 -23.85 -3.78 6.84
N VAL A 225 -24.50 -3.23 5.82
CA VAL A 225 -25.61 -3.88 5.13
C VAL A 225 -25.01 -5.00 4.31
N PHE A 226 -25.10 -6.20 4.85
CA PHE A 226 -24.48 -7.38 4.32
C PHE A 226 -25.55 -8.33 3.79
N TYR A 227 -25.29 -8.86 2.60
CA TYR A 227 -26.12 -9.88 1.98
C TYR A 227 -25.32 -11.16 1.80
N ASP A 228 -25.86 -12.25 2.33
CA ASP A 228 -25.37 -13.58 2.01
C ASP A 228 -26.47 -14.44 1.38
N ARG A 229 -26.09 -15.56 0.78
CA ARG A 229 -26.96 -16.48 0.05
C ARG A 229 -27.93 -17.27 0.94
N GLY A 230 -27.92 -17.06 2.26
CA GLY A 230 -28.77 -17.78 3.23
C GLY A 230 -30.22 -17.29 3.34
N MET A 231 -30.69 -16.43 2.42
CA MET A 231 -32.03 -15.84 2.50
C MET A 231 -33.15 -16.82 2.08
N LYS A 232 -34.12 -17.00 2.98
CA LYS A 232 -35.33 -17.83 2.81
C LYS A 232 -36.47 -17.04 2.15
N TRP A 233 -36.27 -16.60 0.91
CA TRP A 233 -37.23 -15.75 0.18
C TRP A 233 -38.65 -16.29 0.10
N ARG A 234 -38.82 -17.62 -0.01
CA ARG A 234 -40.13 -18.28 -0.14
C ARG A 234 -41.04 -18.10 1.09
N TYR A 235 -40.47 -17.72 2.22
CA TYR A 235 -41.20 -17.55 3.48
C TYR A 235 -41.57 -16.08 3.75
N MET A 236 -41.19 -15.17 2.86
CA MET A 236 -41.52 -13.76 2.98
C MET A 236 -42.77 -13.44 2.18
N ASN A 237 -43.57 -12.50 2.69
CA ASN A 237 -44.60 -11.86 1.89
C ASN A 237 -43.99 -10.80 0.94
N ASP A 238 -44.83 -10.28 0.03
CA ASP A 238 -44.42 -9.29 -0.97
C ASP A 238 -43.84 -8.01 -0.35
N THR A 239 -44.43 -7.52 0.74
CA THR A 239 -44.00 -6.29 1.41
C THR A 239 -42.61 -6.46 2.03
N GLN A 240 -42.38 -7.58 2.72
CA GLN A 240 -41.09 -7.94 3.30
C GLN A 240 -40.03 -8.07 2.21
N THR A 241 -40.33 -8.82 1.14
CA THR A 241 -39.42 -9.01 0.01
C THR A 241 -39.04 -7.68 -0.63
N LYS A 242 -40.03 -6.83 -0.94
CA LYS A 242 -39.79 -5.49 -1.50
C LYS A 242 -38.93 -4.64 -0.58
N LYS A 243 -39.14 -4.71 0.75
CA LYS A 243 -38.32 -3.97 1.71
C LYS A 243 -36.89 -4.45 1.80
N ILE A 244 -36.64 -5.76 1.84
CA ILE A 244 -35.27 -6.28 1.82
C ILE A 244 -34.57 -5.86 0.54
N LEU A 245 -35.18 -6.04 -0.63
CA LEU A 245 -34.59 -5.62 -1.90
C LEU A 245 -34.28 -4.12 -1.92
N PHE A 246 -35.17 -3.30 -1.36
CA PHE A 246 -34.94 -1.86 -1.21
C PHE A 246 -33.71 -1.55 -0.35
N TYR A 247 -33.53 -2.24 0.78
CA TYR A 247 -32.36 -2.08 1.64
C TYR A 247 -31.08 -2.65 1.04
N LEU A 248 -31.17 -3.73 0.25
CA LEU A 248 -30.02 -4.30 -0.44
C LEU A 248 -29.52 -3.41 -1.57
N ASP A 249 -30.39 -2.57 -2.15
CA ASP A 249 -29.95 -1.55 -3.10
C ASP A 249 -29.26 -0.39 -2.37
N ALA A 250 -27.94 -0.37 -2.53
CA ALA A 250 -27.05 0.61 -1.93
C ALA A 250 -27.41 2.06 -2.32
N THR A 251 -28.04 2.29 -3.48
CA THR A 251 -28.43 3.63 -3.95
C THR A 251 -29.55 4.29 -3.12
N ASN A 252 -30.23 3.52 -2.26
CA ASN A 252 -31.30 4.05 -1.42
C ASN A 252 -30.80 4.64 -0.10
N TRP A 253 -29.67 4.17 0.43
CA TRP A 253 -29.12 4.62 1.71
C TRP A 253 -28.74 6.11 1.77
N PRO A 254 -28.19 6.74 0.71
CA PRO A 254 -27.98 8.18 0.68
C PRO A 254 -29.26 9.01 0.83
N LYS A 255 -30.41 8.47 0.41
CA LYS A 255 -31.70 9.19 0.39
C LYS A 255 -32.32 9.34 1.79
N PHE A 256 -31.94 8.46 2.72
CA PHE A 256 -32.43 8.49 4.09
C PHE A 256 -31.75 9.58 4.92
N THR A 257 -32.50 10.23 5.82
CA THR A 257 -31.93 11.01 6.91
C THR A 257 -31.19 10.10 7.91
N LYS A 258 -30.40 10.68 8.83
CA LYS A 258 -29.69 9.91 9.87
C LYS A 258 -30.66 9.02 10.69
N MET A 259 -31.81 9.57 11.09
CA MET A 259 -32.81 8.83 11.87
C MET A 259 -33.48 7.73 11.05
N GLN A 260 -33.85 8.03 9.80
CA GLN A 260 -34.41 7.05 8.88
C GLN A 260 -33.44 5.89 8.61
N ARG A 261 -32.14 6.18 8.44
CA ARG A 261 -31.11 5.15 8.26
C ARG A 261 -31.02 4.22 9.46
N SER A 262 -31.04 4.77 10.68
CA SER A 262 -31.00 3.98 11.91
C SER A 262 -32.19 3.01 11.97
N ARG A 263 -33.41 3.53 11.76
CA ARG A 263 -34.64 2.72 11.74
C ARG A 263 -34.63 1.68 10.61
N ALA A 264 -34.15 2.07 9.43
CA ALA A 264 -34.03 1.17 8.28
C ALA A 264 -33.04 0.04 8.54
N LYS A 265 -31.90 0.31 9.18
CA LYS A 265 -30.92 -0.72 9.57
C LYS A 265 -31.50 -1.68 10.62
N GLN A 266 -32.15 -1.16 11.65
CA GLN A 266 -32.81 -2.00 12.67
C GLN A 266 -33.88 -2.92 12.05
N HIS A 267 -34.71 -2.36 11.15
CA HIS A 267 -35.71 -3.15 10.46
C HIS A 267 -35.09 -4.18 9.49
N PHE A 268 -34.02 -3.81 8.79
CA PHE A 268 -33.26 -4.76 7.96
C PHE A 268 -32.71 -5.90 8.81
N ASP A 269 -32.09 -5.61 9.95
CA ASP A 269 -31.53 -6.63 10.86
C ASP A 269 -32.60 -7.57 11.41
N HIS A 270 -33.78 -7.03 11.73
CA HIS A 270 -34.93 -7.83 12.12
C HIS A 270 -35.40 -8.76 10.99
N LEU A 271 -35.47 -8.29 9.75
CA LEU A 271 -35.83 -9.14 8.62
C LEU A 271 -34.74 -10.20 8.34
N ILE A 272 -33.47 -9.86 8.50
CA ILE A 272 -32.37 -10.81 8.38
C ILE A 272 -32.46 -11.89 9.47
N SER A 273 -32.76 -11.55 10.72
CA SER A 273 -32.86 -12.54 11.80
C SER A 273 -34.02 -13.53 11.61
N LEU A 274 -35.12 -13.08 11.01
CA LEU A 274 -36.28 -13.95 10.72
C LEU A 274 -36.04 -14.87 9.52
N PHE A 275 -35.37 -14.36 8.48
CA PHE A 275 -35.38 -15.01 7.17
C PHE A 275 -34.01 -15.41 6.62
N CYS A 276 -32.90 -15.08 7.29
CA CYS A 276 -31.57 -15.50 6.88
C CYS A 276 -31.06 -16.60 7.81
N VAL A 277 -30.60 -17.73 7.25
CA VAL A 277 -29.91 -18.77 8.02
C VAL A 277 -28.40 -18.61 8.08
N SER A 278 -27.84 -17.66 7.31
CA SER A 278 -26.40 -17.44 7.31
C SER A 278 -25.95 -16.73 8.58
N THR A 279 -24.91 -17.27 9.21
CA THR A 279 -24.21 -16.66 10.34
C THR A 279 -22.93 -15.95 9.92
N THR A 280 -22.62 -15.81 8.62
CA THR A 280 -21.31 -15.31 8.14
C THR A 280 -20.91 -13.96 8.74
N GLN A 281 -21.85 -13.02 8.87
CA GLN A 281 -21.54 -11.71 9.46
C GLN A 281 -21.20 -11.83 10.96
N THR A 282 -21.96 -12.66 11.69
CA THR A 282 -21.73 -12.93 13.12
C THR A 282 -20.43 -13.70 13.35
N ASP A 283 -20.22 -14.80 12.62
CA ASP A 283 -18.98 -15.60 12.68
C ASP A 283 -17.74 -14.73 12.45
N ILE A 284 -17.80 -13.81 11.48
CA ILE A 284 -16.71 -12.87 11.21
C ILE A 284 -16.54 -11.86 12.34
N ALA A 285 -17.64 -11.37 12.92
CA ALA A 285 -17.57 -10.46 14.08
C ALA A 285 -16.89 -11.15 15.28
N ASP A 286 -17.20 -12.42 15.52
CA ASP A 286 -16.61 -13.22 16.61
C ASP A 286 -15.13 -13.48 16.37
N LEU A 287 -14.76 -13.88 15.15
CA LEU A 287 -13.35 -14.04 14.75
C LEU A 287 -12.58 -12.73 14.89
N LEU A 288 -13.20 -11.61 14.52
CA LEU A 288 -12.60 -10.28 14.63
C LEU A 288 -12.41 -9.89 16.10
N ALA A 289 -13.41 -10.12 16.94
CA ALA A 289 -13.35 -9.83 18.38
C ALA A 289 -12.25 -10.65 19.06
N GLN A 290 -12.27 -11.98 18.88
CA GLN A 290 -11.24 -12.89 19.41
C GLN A 290 -9.84 -12.49 18.94
N LYS A 291 -9.72 -12.06 17.67
CA LYS A 291 -8.43 -11.67 17.15
C LYS A 291 -7.91 -10.37 17.76
N MET A 292 -8.77 -9.38 17.95
CA MET A 292 -8.40 -8.13 18.61
C MET A 292 -8.02 -8.38 20.07
N ASP A 293 -8.77 -9.22 20.79
CA ASP A 293 -8.44 -9.61 22.17
C ASP A 293 -7.05 -10.24 22.29
N LYS A 294 -6.70 -11.14 21.36
CA LYS A 294 -5.36 -11.73 21.32
C LYS A 294 -4.27 -10.68 21.12
N LEU A 295 -4.51 -9.67 20.28
CA LEU A 295 -3.50 -8.67 19.95
C LEU A 295 -3.38 -7.56 21.00
N THR A 296 -4.41 -7.34 21.83
CA THR A 296 -4.38 -6.40 22.97
C THR A 296 -4.08 -7.07 24.31
N ALA A 297 -4.01 -8.41 24.33
CA ALA A 297 -3.57 -9.16 25.50
C ALA A 297 -2.11 -8.84 25.83
N VAL A 298 -1.82 -8.75 27.13
CA VAL A 298 -0.44 -8.68 27.64
C VAL A 298 0.12 -10.09 27.53
N SER A 299 0.90 -10.37 26.49
CA SER A 299 1.64 -11.62 26.41
C SER A 299 3.03 -11.43 27.01
N CYS A 300 3.32 -12.10 28.13
CA CYS A 300 4.68 -12.23 28.63
C CYS A 300 5.47 -13.12 27.66
N TYR A 301 6.38 -12.55 26.88
CA TYR A 301 7.36 -13.30 26.10
C TYR A 301 8.76 -12.76 26.38
N HIS A 302 9.72 -13.69 26.49
CA HIS A 302 11.08 -13.41 26.93
C HIS A 302 11.91 -12.73 25.82
N PHE A 303 12.40 -11.54 26.12
CA PHE A 303 13.24 -10.69 25.27
C PHE A 303 14.61 -11.31 24.98
N THR A 304 15.03 -11.44 23.71
CA THR A 304 16.44 -11.76 23.37
C THR A 304 17.05 -11.00 22.19
N ASN A 305 16.32 -10.14 21.45
CA ASN A 305 16.85 -9.61 20.18
C ASN A 305 17.18 -8.11 20.13
N PHE A 306 17.28 -7.42 21.27
CA PHE A 306 17.64 -5.99 21.31
C PHE A 306 19.14 -5.69 21.51
N LEU A 307 20.00 -6.69 21.74
CA LEU A 307 21.42 -6.48 22.08
C LEU A 307 22.45 -6.83 20.99
N LYS A 308 22.04 -6.97 19.71
CA LYS A 308 23.02 -7.01 18.62
C LYS A 308 23.02 -5.68 17.88
N GLU A 309 23.80 -4.74 18.41
CA GLU A 309 24.40 -3.68 17.62
C GLU A 309 25.27 -4.34 16.54
N ASN A 310 24.79 -4.31 15.29
CA ASN A 310 25.67 -4.51 14.15
C ASN A 310 25.62 -3.24 13.31
N ASN A 311 26.72 -2.50 13.40
CA ASN A 311 27.13 -1.48 12.44
C ASN A 311 27.01 -2.02 11.03
N SER A 312 26.12 -1.44 10.23
CA SER A 312 26.22 -1.37 8.77
C SER A 312 25.05 -0.54 8.24
N GLN A 313 25.30 0.74 7.99
CA GLN A 313 24.51 1.51 7.04
C GLN A 313 24.57 0.77 5.68
N LYS A 314 23.50 0.05 5.30
CA LYS A 314 23.32 -0.41 3.92
C LYS A 314 22.40 0.56 3.20
N GLU A 315 22.97 1.22 2.20
CA GLU A 315 22.28 2.08 1.26
C GLU A 315 21.37 1.27 0.33
N GLY A 316 20.16 1.80 0.15
CA GLY A 316 19.42 1.73 -1.12
C GLY A 316 18.71 0.42 -1.46
N VAL A 317 17.65 0.05 -0.72
CA VAL A 317 16.58 -0.79 -1.29
C VAL A 317 15.48 0.12 -1.82
N GLN A 318 15.13 -0.07 -3.09
CA GLN A 318 14.09 0.64 -3.81
C GLN A 318 12.73 0.39 -3.13
N MET A 319 12.25 1.39 -2.39
CA MET A 319 10.97 1.37 -1.68
C MET A 319 9.80 1.34 -2.67
N LEU A 320 8.83 0.46 -2.43
CA LEU A 320 7.50 0.59 -3.03
C LEU A 320 6.87 1.89 -2.52
N PRO A 321 6.40 2.78 -3.40
CA PRO A 321 5.78 4.03 -2.97
C PRO A 321 4.51 3.74 -2.17
N PHE A 322 4.51 4.14 -0.91
CA PHE A 322 3.29 4.22 -0.11
C PHE A 322 2.30 5.16 -0.81
N HIS A 323 1.07 4.70 -1.04
CA HIS A 323 0.02 5.54 -1.62
C HIS A 323 -0.20 6.76 -0.70
N PRO A 324 -0.17 8.01 -1.20
CA PRO A 324 -0.42 9.17 -0.37
C PRO A 324 -1.79 9.07 0.31
N LEU A 325 -1.83 9.29 1.62
CA LEU A 325 -3.08 9.48 2.39
C LEU A 325 -3.86 10.72 1.92
N ASP A 326 -3.25 11.55 1.06
CA ASP A 326 -3.83 12.73 0.45
C ASP A 326 -3.88 12.58 -1.08
N LYS A 327 -4.96 11.99 -1.59
CA LYS A 327 -5.56 12.48 -2.84
C LYS A 327 -6.89 13.14 -2.50
N ALA A 328 -6.80 14.30 -1.83
CA ALA A 328 -7.80 15.32 -2.04
C ALA A 328 -7.77 15.64 -3.54
N GLY A 329 -8.87 15.42 -4.25
CA GLY A 329 -8.97 15.81 -5.64
C GLY A 329 -8.73 17.32 -5.73
N ASN A 330 -7.75 17.73 -6.55
CA ASN A 330 -7.74 19.06 -7.12
C ASN A 330 -8.99 19.21 -8.01
N GLY A 331 -10.14 19.46 -7.38
CA GLY A 331 -11.26 20.11 -8.02
C GLY A 331 -10.87 21.57 -8.17
N ASN A 332 -10.48 21.97 -9.38
CA ASN A 332 -10.38 23.37 -9.74
C ASN A 332 -11.75 24.04 -9.48
N THR A 333 -11.86 24.71 -8.34
CA THR A 333 -12.86 25.73 -8.09
C THR A 333 -12.57 26.91 -9.02
N LYS A 334 -13.43 27.10 -10.02
CA LYS A 334 -13.53 28.41 -10.70
C LYS A 334 -14.68 29.20 -10.06
N PRO A 335 -14.49 30.51 -9.83
CA PRO A 335 -15.46 31.33 -9.10
C PRO A 335 -16.73 31.55 -9.94
N HIS A 336 -17.88 31.40 -9.28
CA HIS A 336 -19.20 31.75 -9.81
C HIS A 336 -19.28 33.26 -10.04
N LYS A 337 -19.31 33.71 -11.30
CA LYS A 337 -19.96 34.97 -11.67
C LYS A 337 -21.29 34.65 -12.36
N LYS A 338 -22.38 35.06 -11.71
CA LYS A 338 -23.74 35.05 -12.23
C LYS A 338 -23.79 35.91 -13.50
N SER A 339 -24.26 35.34 -14.60
CA SER A 339 -24.88 36.12 -15.68
C SER A 339 -25.97 35.27 -16.31
N ILE A 340 -27.16 35.85 -16.35
CA ILE A 340 -28.42 35.29 -16.83
C ILE A 340 -28.33 35.14 -18.36
N LYS A 341 -28.79 34.01 -18.91
CA LYS A 341 -29.03 33.89 -20.36
C LYS A 341 -30.46 33.38 -20.64
N PRO A 342 -31.21 34.05 -21.53
CA PRO A 342 -32.53 33.63 -22.01
C PRO A 342 -32.41 32.57 -23.14
N PRO A 343 -33.52 31.99 -23.64
CA PRO A 343 -33.51 30.68 -24.27
C PRO A 343 -33.15 30.68 -25.77
N LYS A 344 -32.56 29.54 -26.15
CA LYS A 344 -32.29 28.92 -27.46
C LYS A 344 -32.89 29.57 -28.71
N GLN A 345 -32.06 29.71 -29.75
CA GLN A 345 -32.40 29.27 -31.11
C GLN A 345 -31.18 28.66 -31.81
N LYS A 346 -31.44 27.55 -32.53
CA LYS A 346 -30.49 26.83 -33.37
C LYS A 346 -30.14 27.67 -34.60
N LYS A 347 -28.86 27.82 -34.91
CA LYS A 347 -28.39 27.92 -36.29
C LYS A 347 -27.19 27.01 -36.48
N VAL A 348 -27.37 26.16 -37.48
CA VAL A 348 -26.39 25.29 -38.11
C VAL A 348 -25.41 26.19 -38.85
N GLU A 349 -24.11 25.97 -38.68
CA GLU A 349 -23.14 26.26 -39.75
C GLU A 349 -21.85 25.46 -39.54
N ASN A 350 -21.53 24.70 -40.59
CA ASN A 350 -20.40 23.81 -40.73
C ASN A 350 -19.12 24.61 -40.99
N PHE A 351 -18.09 24.39 -40.19
CA PHE A 351 -16.68 24.49 -40.63
C PHE A 351 -15.83 23.51 -39.81
N THR A 352 -15.69 22.27 -40.28
CA THR A 352 -14.66 21.35 -39.78
C THR A 352 -13.54 21.25 -40.79
N LYS A 353 -12.41 21.91 -40.50
CA LYS A 353 -11.11 21.61 -41.11
C LYS A 353 -10.80 20.13 -40.91
N THR A 354 -10.96 19.32 -41.95
CA THR A 354 -10.55 17.92 -41.99
C THR A 354 -9.03 17.85 -42.04
N THR A 355 -8.40 17.75 -40.86
CA THR A 355 -7.00 17.34 -40.78
C THR A 355 -6.91 15.87 -41.22
N ASN A 356 -6.19 15.59 -42.31
CA ASN A 356 -5.90 14.24 -42.80
C ASN A 356 -5.15 13.45 -41.73
N LYS A 357 -5.87 12.68 -40.91
CA LYS A 357 -5.30 12.03 -39.74
C LYS A 357 -5.20 10.53 -40.03
N LYS A 358 -3.99 10.00 -40.12
CA LYS A 358 -3.75 8.61 -40.47
C LYS A 358 -3.35 7.77 -39.25
N CYS A 359 -3.74 6.50 -39.25
CA CYS A 359 -3.37 5.51 -38.25
C CYS A 359 -1.87 5.24 -38.26
N CYS A 360 -1.21 5.36 -37.11
CA CYS A 360 0.24 5.14 -36.98
C CYS A 360 0.70 3.69 -37.28
N SER A 361 -0.23 2.71 -37.32
CA SER A 361 0.10 1.31 -37.60
C SER A 361 -0.13 0.87 -39.04
N CYS A 362 -1.18 1.38 -39.71
CA CYS A 362 -1.64 0.87 -41.00
C CYS A 362 -1.98 1.96 -42.02
N GLY A 363 -1.81 3.24 -41.68
CA GLY A 363 -2.05 4.36 -42.58
C GLY A 363 -3.53 4.71 -42.84
N ALA A 364 -4.48 3.90 -42.34
CA ALA A 364 -5.91 4.14 -42.53
C ALA A 364 -6.36 5.50 -41.96
N ASP A 365 -7.32 6.14 -42.63
CA ASP A 365 -7.89 7.41 -42.18
C ASP A 365 -8.62 7.24 -40.83
N ILE A 366 -8.31 8.12 -39.88
CA ILE A 366 -8.89 8.22 -38.55
C ILE A 366 -9.37 9.65 -38.25
N SER A 367 -9.57 10.49 -39.26
CA SER A 367 -10.14 11.83 -39.13
C SER A 367 -11.55 11.82 -38.55
N HIS A 368 -12.30 10.74 -38.75
CA HIS A 368 -13.61 10.49 -38.12
C HIS A 368 -13.52 10.16 -36.61
N LYS A 369 -12.32 9.94 -36.06
CA LYS A 369 -12.13 9.61 -34.64
C LYS A 369 -11.79 10.85 -33.82
N LYS A 370 -11.94 10.71 -32.49
CA LYS A 370 -11.55 11.74 -31.50
C LYS A 370 -10.17 12.31 -31.82
N THR A 371 -9.99 13.60 -31.55
CA THR A 371 -8.76 14.37 -31.80
C THR A 371 -7.49 13.72 -31.22
N LYS A 372 -7.59 12.94 -30.13
CA LYS A 372 -6.45 12.20 -29.52
C LYS A 372 -6.22 10.77 -30.03
N ALA A 373 -7.06 10.25 -30.93
CA ALA A 373 -6.92 8.87 -31.42
C ALA A 373 -5.65 8.70 -32.27
N VAL A 374 -4.81 7.71 -31.99
CA VAL A 374 -3.56 7.45 -32.77
C VAL A 374 -3.68 6.23 -33.68
N TYR A 375 -4.62 5.33 -33.38
CA TYR A 375 -4.79 4.05 -34.07
C TYR A 375 -6.24 3.86 -34.52
N CYS A 376 -6.42 3.22 -35.69
CA CYS A 376 -7.75 2.90 -36.23
C CYS A 376 -8.45 1.78 -35.43
N SER A 377 -7.71 0.95 -34.68
CA SER A 377 -8.27 -0.16 -33.92
C SER A 377 -7.39 -0.57 -32.74
N LYS A 378 -7.97 -1.31 -31.80
CA LYS A 378 -7.23 -1.96 -30.70
C LYS A 378 -6.18 -2.95 -31.23
N ARG A 379 -6.45 -3.60 -32.36
CA ARG A 379 -5.51 -4.48 -33.07
C ARG A 379 -4.26 -3.72 -33.52
N CYS A 380 -4.43 -2.59 -34.20
CA CYS A 380 -3.32 -1.73 -34.65
C CYS A 380 -2.48 -1.18 -33.49
N ASN A 381 -3.15 -0.77 -32.41
CA ASN A 381 -2.47 -0.39 -31.17
C ASN A 381 -1.59 -1.54 -30.63
N ASN A 382 -2.17 -2.73 -30.48
CA ASN A 382 -1.46 -3.89 -29.94
C ASN A 382 -0.27 -4.32 -30.80
N ILE A 383 -0.41 -4.34 -32.12
CA ILE A 383 0.67 -4.70 -33.06
C ILE A 383 1.85 -3.73 -32.95
N THR A 384 1.56 -2.43 -32.98
CA THR A 384 2.60 -1.39 -32.91
C THR A 384 3.37 -1.47 -31.60
N HIS A 385 2.64 -1.58 -30.47
CA HIS A 385 3.28 -1.70 -29.16
C HIS A 385 4.00 -3.05 -28.98
N ALA A 386 3.55 -4.13 -29.62
CA ALA A 386 4.25 -5.41 -29.61
C ALA A 386 5.60 -5.34 -30.34
N ARG A 387 5.64 -4.70 -31.52
CA ARG A 387 6.90 -4.45 -32.27
C ARG A 387 7.87 -3.59 -31.44
N LYS A 388 7.39 -2.50 -30.83
CA LYS A 388 8.20 -1.64 -29.95
C LYS A 388 8.78 -2.43 -28.75
N ARG A 389 7.98 -3.26 -28.09
CA ARG A 389 8.46 -4.14 -27.00
C ARG A 389 9.50 -5.14 -27.47
N LYS A 390 9.35 -5.71 -28.67
CA LYS A 390 10.32 -6.65 -29.26
C LYS A 390 11.66 -5.96 -29.52
N GLN A 391 11.65 -4.80 -30.17
CA GLN A 391 12.84 -4.02 -30.47
C GLN A 391 13.57 -3.57 -29.19
N TYR A 392 12.84 -3.06 -28.20
CA TYR A 392 13.40 -2.71 -26.90
C TYR A 392 14.12 -3.89 -26.22
N ARG A 393 13.49 -5.08 -26.21
CA ARG A 393 14.11 -6.30 -25.67
C ARG A 393 15.36 -6.73 -26.44
N GLN A 394 15.39 -6.56 -27.75
CA GLN A 394 16.58 -6.88 -28.57
C GLN A 394 17.73 -5.92 -28.26
N ASN A 395 17.46 -4.63 -28.15
CA ASN A 395 18.47 -3.63 -27.79
C ASN A 395 19.05 -3.89 -26.39
N LEU A 396 18.20 -4.17 -25.39
CA LEU A 396 18.67 -4.54 -24.05
C LEU A 396 19.57 -5.77 -24.08
N LYS A 397 19.17 -6.83 -24.81
CA LYS A 397 19.98 -8.04 -24.95
C LYS A 397 21.36 -7.78 -25.56
N LYS A 398 21.46 -6.84 -26.50
CA LYS A 398 22.73 -6.44 -27.13
C LYS A 398 23.62 -5.76 -26.09
N VAL A 399 23.10 -4.74 -25.40
CA VAL A 399 23.81 -4.02 -24.33
C VAL A 399 24.30 -4.99 -23.25
N GLU A 400 23.44 -5.87 -22.75
CA GLU A 400 23.84 -6.85 -21.73
C GLU A 400 24.93 -7.82 -22.22
N ASN A 401 24.91 -8.21 -23.51
CA ASN A 401 25.96 -9.07 -24.08
C ASN A 401 27.30 -8.35 -24.14
N ASP A 402 27.29 -7.09 -24.59
CA ASP A 402 28.49 -6.26 -24.69
C ASP A 402 29.10 -6.03 -23.29
N SER A 403 28.26 -5.72 -22.30
CA SER A 403 28.70 -5.59 -20.91
C SER A 403 29.22 -6.90 -20.33
N LEU A 404 28.57 -8.03 -20.59
CA LEU A 404 29.05 -9.34 -20.13
C LEU A 404 30.42 -9.66 -20.73
N ALA A 405 30.65 -9.40 -22.02
CA ALA A 405 31.94 -9.65 -22.66
C ALA A 405 33.08 -8.85 -21.98
N LEU A 406 32.83 -7.56 -21.69
CA LEU A 406 33.77 -6.70 -20.98
C LEU A 406 34.07 -7.18 -19.55
N LEU A 407 33.05 -7.63 -18.82
CA LEU A 407 33.20 -8.17 -17.46
C LEU A 407 34.01 -9.46 -17.46
N LEU A 408 33.73 -10.38 -18.39
CA LEU A 408 34.48 -11.64 -18.49
C LEU A 408 35.95 -11.42 -18.86
N ALA A 409 36.26 -10.47 -19.74
CA ALA A 409 37.63 -10.16 -20.12
C ALA A 409 38.50 -9.64 -18.96
N LYS A 410 37.89 -9.01 -17.95
CA LYS A 410 38.59 -8.43 -16.80
C LYS A 410 38.44 -9.23 -15.51
N LEU A 411 37.77 -10.39 -15.57
CA LEU A 411 37.28 -11.10 -14.40
C LEU A 411 38.38 -11.49 -13.40
N HIS A 412 39.54 -11.97 -13.89
CA HIS A 412 40.69 -12.35 -13.05
C HIS A 412 41.36 -11.17 -12.31
N LYS A 413 41.12 -9.93 -12.77
CA LYS A 413 41.77 -8.71 -12.22
C LYS A 413 40.77 -7.82 -11.47
N SER A 414 39.53 -8.27 -11.29
CA SER A 414 38.47 -7.51 -10.66
C SER A 414 38.00 -8.15 -9.35
N ASN A 415 37.53 -7.33 -8.41
CA ASN A 415 36.70 -7.78 -7.30
C ASN A 415 35.32 -7.11 -7.42
N LEU A 416 34.41 -7.75 -8.16
CA LEU A 416 33.12 -7.16 -8.49
C LEU A 416 32.15 -7.20 -7.28
N PRO A 417 31.53 -6.06 -6.89
CA PRO A 417 30.41 -6.06 -5.95
C PRO A 417 29.12 -6.43 -6.69
N LEU A 418 28.51 -7.56 -6.30
CA LEU A 418 27.43 -8.21 -7.03
C LEU A 418 26.17 -8.26 -6.16
N LEU A 419 25.04 -7.84 -6.72
CA LEU A 419 23.71 -8.18 -6.21
C LEU A 419 23.14 -9.32 -7.08
N ILE A 420 23.05 -10.52 -6.51
CA ILE A 420 22.61 -11.74 -7.20
C ILE A 420 21.17 -12.03 -6.82
N GLU A 421 20.27 -12.01 -7.81
CA GLU A 421 18.85 -12.32 -7.62
C GLU A 421 18.50 -13.69 -8.22
N TYR A 422 17.92 -14.56 -7.40
CA TYR A 422 17.63 -15.96 -7.74
C TYR A 422 16.26 -16.44 -7.22
N LYS A 423 15.76 -17.52 -7.81
CA LYS A 423 14.47 -18.16 -7.48
C LYS A 423 14.65 -19.37 -6.58
N THR A 424 13.91 -19.45 -5.50
CA THR A 424 13.78 -20.65 -4.67
C THR A 424 12.36 -21.18 -4.75
N SER A 425 12.09 -22.33 -4.11
CA SER A 425 10.72 -22.83 -3.92
C SER A 425 9.84 -21.90 -3.09
N THR A 426 10.44 -20.93 -2.38
CA THR A 426 9.76 -20.01 -1.46
C THR A 426 9.63 -18.57 -1.99
N GLY A 427 10.24 -18.24 -3.12
CA GLY A 427 10.16 -16.91 -3.72
C GLY A 427 11.41 -16.47 -4.48
N THR A 428 11.59 -15.17 -4.64
CA THR A 428 12.80 -14.56 -5.20
C THR A 428 13.60 -13.88 -4.10
N PHE A 429 14.89 -14.12 -4.06
CA PHE A 429 15.82 -13.60 -3.07
C PHE A 429 16.96 -12.86 -3.76
N GLY A 430 17.60 -11.94 -3.05
CA GLY A 430 18.69 -11.12 -3.55
C GLY A 430 19.78 -10.98 -2.51
N ASP A 431 20.99 -11.46 -2.83
CA ASP A 431 22.15 -11.38 -1.94
C ASP A 431 23.21 -10.43 -2.50
N GLN A 432 23.78 -9.60 -1.64
CA GLN A 432 24.93 -8.76 -1.98
C GLN A 432 26.21 -9.50 -1.58
N LEU A 433 27.05 -9.83 -2.57
CA LEU A 433 28.27 -10.61 -2.42
C LEU A 433 29.39 -9.97 -3.24
N GLU A 434 30.62 -10.08 -2.76
CA GLU A 434 31.83 -9.84 -3.53
C GLU A 434 32.14 -11.03 -4.43
N GLN A 435 32.88 -10.78 -5.52
CA GLN A 435 33.27 -11.80 -6.48
C GLN A 435 33.93 -13.02 -5.81
N LYS A 436 34.80 -12.80 -4.82
CA LYS A 436 35.53 -13.85 -4.08
C LYS A 436 34.63 -14.70 -3.16
N GLU A 437 33.45 -14.22 -2.78
CA GLU A 437 32.55 -14.91 -1.84
C GLU A 437 31.66 -15.95 -2.53
N ILE A 438 31.72 -16.03 -3.85
CA ILE A 438 30.84 -16.89 -4.66
C ILE A 438 31.46 -18.27 -4.80
N ALA A 439 30.99 -19.19 -3.97
CA ALA A 439 31.28 -20.62 -4.05
C ALA A 439 29.96 -21.41 -3.95
N THR A 440 29.46 -21.91 -5.07
CA THR A 440 28.13 -22.53 -5.16
C THR A 440 28.05 -23.64 -6.22
N SER A 441 26.95 -24.40 -6.23
CA SER A 441 26.75 -25.50 -7.18
C SER A 441 26.13 -25.06 -8.51
N PRO A 442 26.38 -25.78 -9.62
CA PRO A 442 25.71 -25.52 -10.91
C PRO A 442 24.18 -25.49 -10.82
N GLU A 443 23.59 -26.32 -9.95
CA GLU A 443 22.16 -26.41 -9.67
C GLU A 443 21.63 -25.11 -9.06
N TRP A 444 22.41 -24.48 -8.18
CA TRP A 444 22.06 -23.19 -7.59
C TRP A 444 22.15 -22.08 -8.64
N ILE A 445 23.18 -22.08 -9.49
CA ILE A 445 23.35 -21.05 -10.54
C ILE A 445 22.15 -21.04 -11.50
N LYS A 446 21.54 -22.19 -11.81
CA LYS A 446 20.32 -22.27 -12.65
C LYS A 446 19.16 -21.43 -12.10
N ARG A 447 19.13 -21.17 -10.78
CA ARG A 447 18.10 -20.38 -10.10
C ARG A 447 18.28 -18.87 -10.27
N VAL A 448 19.49 -18.41 -10.60
CA VAL A 448 19.80 -16.98 -10.81
C VAL A 448 19.09 -16.48 -12.06
N PHE A 449 18.40 -15.35 -11.93
CA PHE A 449 17.69 -14.70 -13.04
C PHE A 449 18.12 -13.25 -13.28
N LYS A 450 18.82 -12.61 -12.35
CA LYS A 450 19.39 -11.27 -12.52
C LYS A 450 20.62 -11.09 -11.65
N VAL A 451 21.63 -10.40 -12.18
CA VAL A 451 22.84 -9.99 -11.45
C VAL A 451 23.06 -8.52 -11.75
N THR A 452 23.25 -7.73 -10.71
CA THR A 452 23.58 -6.31 -10.82
C THR A 452 24.99 -6.10 -10.29
N ILE A 453 25.86 -5.52 -11.11
CA ILE A 453 27.22 -5.17 -10.75
C ILE A 453 27.22 -3.70 -10.34
N ASN A 454 27.52 -3.41 -9.07
CA ASN A 454 27.47 -2.07 -8.51
C ASN A 454 28.78 -1.30 -8.76
N THR A 455 29.05 -0.93 -10.02
CA THR A 455 30.22 -0.14 -10.42
C THR A 455 29.86 1.31 -10.76
N PRO A 456 30.66 2.31 -10.36
CA PRO A 456 30.51 3.68 -10.85
C PRO A 456 30.82 3.79 -12.36
N PRO A 457 30.21 4.72 -13.13
CA PRO A 457 29.20 5.70 -12.75
C PRO A 457 27.75 5.18 -12.79
N ALA A 458 27.50 3.98 -13.32
CA ALA A 458 26.18 3.36 -13.38
C ALA A 458 26.26 1.83 -13.26
N PRO A 459 25.31 1.19 -12.56
CA PRO A 459 25.34 -0.24 -12.35
C PRO A 459 25.07 -1.00 -13.65
N VAL A 460 25.84 -2.07 -13.88
CA VAL A 460 25.63 -2.97 -15.01
C VAL A 460 24.64 -4.05 -14.59
N VAL A 461 23.56 -4.23 -15.35
CA VAL A 461 22.53 -5.25 -15.06
C VAL A 461 22.58 -6.34 -16.11
N LEU A 462 22.70 -7.59 -15.68
CA LEU A 462 22.62 -8.77 -16.54
C LEU A 462 21.41 -9.60 -16.16
N THR A 463 20.68 -10.12 -17.15
CA THR A 463 19.48 -10.93 -16.89
C THR A 463 19.54 -12.32 -17.52
N SER A 464 18.75 -13.22 -16.95
CA SER A 464 18.49 -14.58 -17.45
C SER A 464 19.77 -15.40 -17.70
N TYR A 465 20.12 -15.63 -18.97
CA TYR A 465 21.28 -16.43 -19.33
C TYR A 465 22.60 -15.74 -18.99
N ARG A 466 22.66 -14.41 -19.14
CA ARG A 466 23.91 -13.65 -18.97
C ARG A 466 24.33 -13.55 -17.52
N SER A 467 23.37 -13.34 -16.62
CA SER A 467 23.60 -13.40 -15.18
C SER A 467 24.17 -14.76 -14.78
N ARG A 468 23.56 -15.87 -15.26
CA ARG A 468 24.05 -17.22 -14.98
C ARG A 468 25.44 -17.49 -15.56
N LYS A 469 25.72 -16.98 -16.76
CA LYS A 469 27.03 -17.13 -17.41
C LYS A 469 28.11 -16.42 -16.60
N LEU A 470 27.86 -15.21 -16.11
CA LEU A 470 28.81 -14.48 -15.26
C LEU A 470 29.08 -15.24 -13.95
N ILE A 471 28.02 -15.63 -13.21
CA ILE A 471 28.18 -16.36 -11.94
C ILE A 471 28.89 -17.69 -12.16
N LYS A 472 28.61 -18.41 -13.25
CA LYS A 472 29.32 -19.66 -13.57
C LYS A 472 30.82 -19.43 -13.78
N GLN A 473 31.22 -18.35 -14.43
CA GLN A 473 32.64 -18.06 -14.65
C GLN A 473 33.33 -17.65 -13.35
N ILE A 474 32.71 -16.80 -12.53
CA ILE A 474 33.23 -16.44 -11.20
C ILE A 474 33.40 -17.68 -10.32
N ASN A 475 32.38 -18.54 -10.31
CA ASN A 475 32.41 -19.77 -9.54
C ASN A 475 33.56 -20.69 -9.98
N ASN A 476 33.78 -20.84 -11.29
CA ASN A 476 34.94 -21.60 -11.79
C ASN A 476 36.27 -20.99 -11.34
N LEU A 477 36.42 -19.66 -11.36
CA LEU A 477 37.64 -18.99 -10.90
C LEU A 477 37.93 -19.19 -9.42
N ASN A 478 36.91 -19.22 -8.58
CA ASN A 478 37.09 -19.39 -7.13
C ASN A 478 37.33 -20.86 -6.73
N PHE A 479 37.09 -21.82 -7.65
CA PHE A 479 37.32 -23.25 -7.44
C PHE A 479 38.59 -23.79 -8.15
N GLU A 480 39.31 -22.96 -8.90
CA GLU A 480 40.68 -23.28 -9.34
C GLU A 480 41.65 -23.04 -8.17
N PRO A 481 42.52 -24.02 -7.83
CA PRO A 481 43.39 -23.96 -6.64
C PRO A 481 44.49 -22.88 -6.72
#